data_AF-A0A7S1J8T4-F1
#
_entry.id   AF-A0A7S1J8T4-F1
#
_cell.length_a   1.000
_cell.length_b   1.000
_cell.length_c   1.000
_cell.angle_alpha   90.00
_cell.angle_beta   90.00
_cell.angle_gamma   90.00
#
_symmetry.space_group_name_H-M   'P 1'
#
loop_
_entity.id
_entity.type
_entity.pdbx_description
1 polymer ?
#
loop_
_entity_poly.entity_id
_entity_poly.type
_entity_poly.pdbx_seq_one_letter_code
_entity_poly.pdbx_strand_id
1 'polypeptide(L)'
;SNVEFCYVCSKQCLSGITALGRTYHEKCFTCAICQLPITDEGNYEEDNFEPHHHSCLQKLRAQEPWRASQNVHRSESFCRQGRPGRTLTVPPRSPGLAGSRCSSSLSQRGHTPL
;
A
#
# COMPACT_ATOMS: atom_id res chain seq x y z
N SER A 1 -6.71 24.15 41.67
CA SER A 1 -7.12 23.67 40.34
C SER A 1 -6.31 22.44 40.01
N ASN A 2 -6.94 21.28 39.84
CA ASN A 2 -6.24 20.10 39.35
C ASN A 2 -6.07 20.28 37.83
N VAL A 3 -4.84 20.46 37.36
CA VAL A 3 -4.53 20.64 35.95
C VAL A 3 -4.10 19.30 35.41
N GLU A 4 -4.87 18.78 34.45
CA GLU A 4 -4.55 17.53 33.78
C GLU A 4 -3.44 17.75 32.74
N PHE A 5 -2.57 16.75 32.55
CA PHE A 5 -1.46 16.83 31.60
C PHE A 5 -1.66 15.86 30.45
N CYS A 6 -1.33 16.30 29.23
CA CYS A 6 -1.38 15.47 28.05
C CYS A 6 -0.39 14.32 28.16
N TYR A 7 -0.83 13.08 27.97
CA TYR A 7 0.05 11.92 28.01
C TYR A 7 1.12 11.92 26.91
N VAL A 8 0.78 12.43 25.71
CA VAL A 8 1.68 12.40 24.53
C VAL A 8 2.74 13.49 24.60
N CYS A 9 2.37 14.73 24.94
CA CYS A 9 3.30 15.86 24.91
C CYS A 9 3.69 16.38 26.29
N SER A 10 3.15 15.80 27.37
CA SER A 10 3.41 16.16 28.76
C SER A 10 3.17 17.63 29.12
N LYS A 11 2.32 18.32 28.34
CA LYS A 11 1.92 19.72 28.59
C LYS A 11 0.55 19.79 29.24
N GLN A 12 0.26 20.91 29.89
CA GLN A 12 -1.00 21.18 30.56
C GLN A 12 -2.17 21.20 29.56
N CYS A 13 -3.20 20.39 29.81
CA CYS A 13 -4.47 20.41 29.07
C CYS A 13 -5.50 21.21 29.89
N LEU A 14 -5.91 22.37 29.38
CA LEU A 14 -7.05 23.12 29.96
C LEU A 14 -8.40 22.55 29.51
N SER A 15 -8.46 22.11 28.25
CA SER A 15 -9.58 21.40 27.65
C SER A 15 -8.97 20.29 26.79
N GLY A 16 -9.10 19.05 27.26
CA GLY A 16 -8.51 17.89 26.63
C GLY A 16 -9.53 16.76 26.57
N ILE A 17 -9.29 15.83 25.66
CA ILE A 17 -10.07 14.60 25.51
C ILE A 17 -9.60 13.64 26.60
N THR A 18 -10.51 13.21 27.46
CA THR A 18 -10.24 12.18 28.46
C THR A 18 -10.66 10.83 27.90
N ALA A 19 -9.68 10.03 27.50
CA ALA A 19 -9.88 8.70 26.93
C ALA A 19 -8.87 7.74 27.55
N LEU A 20 -9.22 6.46 27.70
CA LEU A 20 -8.29 5.42 28.19
C LEU A 20 -7.73 5.72 29.60
N GLY A 21 -8.49 6.47 30.42
CA GLY A 21 -8.05 6.92 31.74
C GLY A 21 -6.92 7.98 31.72
N ARG A 22 -6.64 8.57 30.56
CA ARG A 22 -5.60 9.59 30.36
C ARG A 22 -6.17 10.79 29.62
N THR A 23 -5.47 11.92 29.72
CA THR A 23 -5.88 13.18 29.10
C THR A 23 -5.01 13.46 27.88
N TYR A 24 -5.63 13.86 26.77
CA TYR A 24 -4.95 14.14 25.51
C TYR A 24 -5.41 15.50 24.98
N HIS A 25 -4.53 16.20 24.26
CA HIS A 25 -5.00 17.29 23.42
C HIS A 25 -5.80 16.72 22.24
N GLU A 26 -6.76 17.47 21.71
CA GLU A 26 -7.50 17.13 20.50
C GLU A 26 -6.58 16.77 19.33
N LYS A 27 -5.42 17.45 19.23
CA LYS A 27 -4.39 17.18 18.22
C LYS A 27 -3.46 16.02 18.55
N CYS A 28 -3.33 15.68 19.83
CA CYS A 28 -2.49 14.57 20.28
C CYS A 28 -3.26 13.25 20.34
N PHE A 29 -4.59 13.29 20.25
CA PHE A 29 -5.43 12.11 20.18
C PHE A 29 -5.47 11.58 18.75
N THR A 30 -4.39 10.90 18.36
CA THR A 30 -4.17 10.40 17.01
C THR A 30 -4.13 8.88 16.99
N CYS A 31 -4.65 8.27 15.93
CA CYS A 31 -4.63 6.83 15.76
C CYS A 31 -3.19 6.30 15.62
N ALA A 32 -2.79 5.29 16.40
CA ALA A 32 -1.41 4.76 16.31
C ALA A 32 -1.12 4.03 14.98
N ILE A 33 -2.14 3.59 14.23
CA ILE A 33 -2.00 2.94 12.91
C ILE A 33 -1.80 3.96 11.79
N CYS A 34 -2.70 4.94 11.66
CA CYS A 34 -2.68 5.89 10.54
C CYS A 34 -2.12 7.27 10.89
N GLN A 35 -1.81 7.53 12.18
CA GLN A 35 -1.31 8.79 12.73
C GLN A 35 -2.21 10.00 12.45
N LEU A 36 -3.48 9.77 12.13
CA LEU A 36 -4.47 10.83 11.90
C LEU A 36 -5.21 11.16 13.21
N PRO A 37 -5.54 12.45 13.44
CA PRO A 37 -6.30 12.87 14.61
C PRO A 37 -7.70 12.28 14.58
N ILE A 38 -8.08 11.66 15.68
CA ILE A 38 -9.40 11.09 15.90
C ILE A 38 -10.30 12.23 16.35
N THR A 39 -11.06 12.79 15.40
CA THR A 39 -11.98 13.92 15.62
C THR A 39 -13.43 13.48 15.82
N ASP A 40 -13.74 12.22 15.50
CA ASP A 40 -15.06 11.65 15.68
C ASP A 40 -15.18 11.08 17.11
N GLU A 41 -15.96 11.75 17.95
CA GLU A 41 -16.10 11.48 19.40
C GLU A 41 -16.70 10.09 19.72
N GLY A 42 -16.95 9.24 18.72
CA GLY A 42 -17.47 7.88 18.90
C GLY A 42 -16.88 6.80 17.97
N ASN A 43 -15.93 7.13 17.09
CA ASN A 43 -15.34 6.15 16.14
C ASN A 43 -13.91 5.73 16.50
N TYR A 44 -13.60 5.65 17.79
CA TYR A 44 -12.34 5.09 18.23
C TYR A 44 -12.51 3.89 19.14
N GLU A 45 -11.52 3.01 19.08
CA GLU A 45 -11.39 1.85 19.95
C GLU A 45 -10.02 1.87 20.61
N GLU A 46 -9.95 1.24 21.78
CA GLU A 46 -8.70 0.99 22.50
C GLU A 46 -8.13 -0.36 22.10
N ASP A 47 -6.83 -0.39 21.83
CA ASP A 47 -6.04 -1.62 21.75
C ASP A 47 -4.69 -1.39 22.41
N ASN A 48 -4.32 -2.24 23.38
CA ASN A 48 -3.06 -2.15 24.10
C ASN A 48 -2.73 -0.75 24.66
N PHE A 49 -3.73 -0.06 25.23
CA PHE A 49 -3.63 1.31 25.76
C PHE A 49 -3.34 2.41 24.73
N GLU A 50 -3.50 2.11 23.43
CA GLU A 50 -3.35 3.07 22.35
C GLU A 50 -4.69 3.31 21.64
N PRO A 51 -5.02 4.59 21.32
CA PRO A 51 -6.25 4.92 20.61
C PRO A 51 -6.11 4.60 19.11
N HIS A 52 -7.14 3.99 18.56
CA HIS A 52 -7.22 3.63 17.15
C HIS A 52 -8.57 4.02 16.57
N HIS A 53 -8.64 4.38 15.29
CA HIS A 53 -9.94 4.44 14.62
C HIS A 53 -10.57 3.05 14.61
N HIS A 54 -11.88 2.95 14.86
CA HIS A 54 -12.66 1.72 14.78
C HIS A 54 -12.38 0.98 13.46
N SER A 55 -12.38 1.69 12.33
CA SER A 55 -12.06 1.10 11.01
C SER A 55 -10.60 0.60 10.88
N CYS A 56 -9.63 1.29 11.49
CA CYS A 56 -8.23 0.87 11.44
C CYS A 56 -8.01 -0.38 12.29
N LEU A 57 -8.57 -0.40 13.49
CA LEU A 57 -8.44 -1.53 14.41
C LEU A 57 -9.20 -2.75 13.93
N GLN A 58 -10.41 -2.57 13.38
CA GLN A 58 -11.18 -3.63 12.73
C GLN A 58 -10.38 -4.31 11.62
N LYS A 59 -9.61 -3.55 10.82
CA LYS A 59 -8.73 -4.10 9.76
C LYS A 59 -7.50 -4.80 10.30
N LEU A 60 -6.97 -4.37 11.44
CA LEU A 60 -5.84 -5.04 12.11
C LEU A 60 -6.28 -6.39 12.70
N ARG A 61 -7.41 -6.40 13.40
CA ARG A 61 -8.03 -7.61 13.99
C ARG A 61 -8.55 -8.59 12.94
N ALA A 62 -9.05 -8.08 11.82
CA ALA A 62 -9.44 -8.95 10.69
C ALA A 62 -8.22 -9.59 9.98
N GLN A 63 -6.99 -9.19 10.32
CA GLN A 63 -5.75 -9.75 9.79
C GLN A 63 -5.06 -10.69 10.78
N GLU A 64 -5.82 -11.62 11.38
CA GLU A 64 -5.31 -12.72 12.21
C GLU A 64 -4.16 -13.48 11.48
N PRO A 65 -2.94 -13.50 12.01
CA PRO A 65 -1.87 -14.29 11.41
C PRO A 65 -1.91 -15.74 11.90
N TRP A 66 -2.60 -16.59 11.14
CA TRP A 66 -2.12 -17.95 10.83
C TRP A 66 -2.14 -18.26 9.32
N ARG A 67 -1.90 -17.24 8.49
CA ARG A 67 -1.24 -17.47 7.19
C ARG A 67 0.17 -16.95 7.24
N ALA A 68 1.04 -17.86 7.69
CA ALA A 68 2.40 -17.93 7.20
C ALA A 68 2.41 -17.72 5.67
N SER A 69 3.39 -16.95 5.22
CA SER A 69 3.85 -16.85 3.84
C SER A 69 2.96 -16.01 2.89
N GLN A 70 3.60 -14.96 2.34
CA GLN A 70 3.26 -14.28 1.08
C GLN A 70 2.16 -13.20 1.14
N ASN A 71 2.57 -11.96 1.38
CA ASN A 71 2.42 -10.96 0.32
C ASN A 71 3.41 -9.80 0.50
N VAL A 72 4.63 -10.06 0.03
CA VAL A 72 5.47 -9.01 -0.53
C VAL A 72 4.62 -8.22 -1.53
N HIS A 73 4.58 -6.91 -1.37
CA HIS A 73 4.19 -6.00 -2.43
C HIS A 73 5.01 -6.33 -3.68
N ARG A 74 4.44 -7.14 -4.58
CA ARG A 74 4.89 -7.24 -5.97
C ARG A 74 3.69 -7.62 -6.82
N SER A 75 2.98 -6.58 -7.22
CA SER A 75 2.35 -6.39 -8.53
C SER A 75 1.83 -7.67 -9.20
N GLU A 76 0.51 -7.80 -9.24
CA GLU A 76 -0.17 -8.83 -10.00
C GLU A 76 0.20 -8.77 -11.49
N SER A 77 0.80 -9.86 -11.97
CA SER A 77 0.73 -10.26 -13.38
C SER A 77 -0.06 -11.56 -13.44
N PHE A 78 -1.36 -11.45 -13.73
CA PHE A 78 -2.22 -12.59 -14.00
C PHE A 78 -1.79 -13.28 -15.31
N CYS A 79 -1.25 -14.49 -15.23
CA CYS A 79 -1.45 -15.50 -16.27
C CYS A 79 -1.59 -16.88 -15.60
N ARG A 80 -2.83 -17.24 -15.27
CA ARG A 80 -3.19 -18.65 -15.02
C ARG A 80 -3.16 -19.36 -16.38
N GLN A 81 -2.37 -20.44 -16.49
CA GLN A 81 -2.73 -21.73 -17.12
C GLN A 81 -1.47 -22.58 -17.42
N GLY A 82 -1.37 -23.77 -16.80
CA GLY A 82 -0.70 -24.94 -17.42
C GLY A 82 0.52 -25.57 -16.73
N ARG A 83 0.24 -26.60 -15.90
CA ARG A 83 0.96 -27.87 -15.57
C ARG A 83 2.51 -28.04 -15.57
N PRO A 84 3.05 -28.94 -14.70
CA PRO A 84 4.48 -29.23 -14.58
C PRO A 84 4.96 -30.27 -15.61
N GLY A 85 6.11 -30.02 -16.23
CA GLY A 85 6.79 -31.00 -17.06
C GLY A 85 7.86 -30.37 -17.96
N ARG A 86 9.12 -30.39 -17.53
CA ARG A 86 10.27 -30.11 -18.41
C ARG A 86 11.19 -31.33 -18.42
N THR A 87 10.83 -32.34 -19.20
CA THR A 87 11.86 -33.20 -19.81
C THR A 87 12.35 -32.46 -21.04
N LEU A 88 13.66 -32.20 -21.06
CA LEU A 88 14.36 -31.53 -22.15
C LEU A 88 14.27 -32.40 -23.41
N THR A 89 13.50 -31.97 -24.41
CA THR A 89 13.58 -32.53 -25.76
C THR A 89 14.24 -31.52 -26.68
N VAL A 90 15.32 -32.01 -27.29
CA VAL A 90 16.27 -31.37 -28.21
C VAL A 90 15.56 -30.66 -29.37
N PRO A 91 16.05 -29.49 -29.85
CA PRO A 91 15.45 -28.80 -30.98
C PRO A 91 15.69 -29.54 -32.32
N PRO A 92 14.70 -29.62 -33.22
CA PRO A 92 14.95 -30.01 -34.60
C PRO A 92 15.65 -28.87 -35.36
N ARG A 93 16.75 -29.25 -36.03
CA ARG A 93 17.45 -28.45 -37.04
C ARG A 93 16.51 -28.22 -38.24
N SER A 94 16.29 -26.97 -38.63
CA SER A 94 15.83 -26.61 -39.98
C SER A 94 16.44 -25.28 -40.43
N PRO A 95 16.95 -25.20 -41.66
CA PRO A 95 17.58 -24.00 -42.22
C PRO A 95 16.56 -23.12 -42.96
N GLY A 96 16.73 -21.81 -42.94
CA GLY A 96 15.91 -20.91 -43.76
C GLY A 96 16.04 -19.44 -43.38
N LEU A 97 17.17 -18.84 -43.75
CA LEU A 97 17.39 -17.39 -43.69
C LEU A 97 16.75 -16.73 -44.92
N ALA A 98 15.84 -15.78 -44.70
CA ALA A 98 15.59 -14.69 -45.63
C ALA A 98 15.14 -13.47 -44.82
N GLY A 99 16.00 -12.45 -44.82
CA GLY A 99 15.92 -11.31 -43.92
C GLY A 99 14.76 -10.36 -44.20
N SER A 100 14.06 -9.98 -43.13
CA SER A 100 13.17 -8.83 -43.09
C SER A 100 14.01 -7.55 -43.03
N ARG A 101 14.16 -6.85 -44.15
CA ARG A 101 14.56 -5.42 -44.12
C ARG A 101 13.29 -4.59 -44.03
N CYS A 102 12.89 -4.24 -42.82
CA CYS A 102 12.04 -3.08 -42.62
C CYS A 102 12.94 -1.83 -42.59
N SER A 103 12.68 -0.88 -43.48
CA SER A 103 13.23 0.47 -43.38
C SER A 103 12.12 1.43 -43.77
N SER A 104 11.68 2.15 -42.75
CA SER A 104 10.62 3.15 -42.79
C SER A 104 10.97 4.31 -43.71
N SER A 105 9.95 4.76 -44.44
CA SER A 105 9.69 6.12 -44.95
C SER A 105 10.85 7.08 -45.18
N LEU A 106 11.09 7.40 -46.46
CA LEU A 106 11.58 8.72 -46.86
C LEU A 106 10.64 9.33 -47.89
N SER A 107 9.76 10.21 -47.39
CA SER A 107 9.11 11.24 -48.20
C SER A 107 10.18 12.20 -48.70
N GLN A 108 10.14 12.54 -50.00
CA GLN A 108 10.58 13.79 -50.65
C GLN A 108 11.15 13.50 -52.04
N ARG A 109 10.38 13.84 -53.08
CA ARG A 109 10.94 14.18 -54.39
C ARG A 109 10.52 15.62 -54.68
N GLY A 110 11.47 16.54 -54.55
CA GLY A 110 11.33 17.92 -54.95
C GLY A 110 11.39 18.08 -56.48
N HIS A 111 10.55 18.99 -56.97
CA HIS A 111 10.76 20.05 -57.98
C HIS A 111 11.69 19.81 -59.20
N THR A 112 11.08 20.00 -60.38
CA THR A 112 11.43 20.77 -61.62
C THR A 112 12.89 20.98 -62.02
N PRO A 113 13.25 20.99 -63.33
CA PRO A 113 13.09 22.25 -64.12
C PRO A 113 12.92 22.13 -65.67
N LEU A 114 12.49 23.27 -66.23
CA LEU A 114 12.58 23.82 -67.62
C LEU A 114 11.82 23.13 -68.76
#